data_AF-A0AA41L1K3-F1
#
_entry.id   AF-A0AA41L1K3-F1
#
_cell.length_a   1.000
_cell.length_b   1.000
_cell.length_c   1.000
_cell.angle_alpha   90.00
_cell.angle_beta   90.00
_cell.angle_gamma   90.00
#
_symmetry.space_group_name_H-M   'P 1'
#
loop_
_entity.id
_entity.type
_entity.pdbx_description
1 polymer ?
#
loop_
_entity_poly.entity_id
_entity_poly.type
_entity_poly.pdbx_seq_one_letter_code
_entity_poly.pdbx_strand_id
1 'polypeptide(L)'
;MFETQGAPAKKARYLIHATDGAPLADFLALADVDPEINVVDVIGPHDQPHTAVVEISPDKARVLELHFRSTGTPSHQLTIEPDQPLSLFDREQADPI
;
A
#
# COMPACT_ATOMS: atom_id res chain seq x y z
N MET A 1 -33.19 -14.60 -5.38
CA MET A 1 -31.98 -15.36 -5.00
C MET A 1 -30.81 -14.39 -5.10
N PHE A 2 -30.19 -14.04 -3.97
CA PHE A 2 -29.09 -13.08 -3.93
C PHE A 2 -27.82 -13.83 -4.33
N GLU A 3 -27.27 -13.51 -5.49
CA GLU A 3 -25.94 -13.96 -5.89
C GLU A 3 -24.91 -13.11 -5.12
N THR A 4 -24.62 -13.49 -3.87
CA THR A 4 -23.37 -13.09 -3.21
C THR A 4 -22.24 -13.91 -3.82
N GLN A 5 -21.86 -13.59 -5.05
CA GLN A 5 -20.65 -14.13 -5.64
C GLN A 5 -19.49 -13.28 -5.10
N GLY A 6 -18.79 -13.83 -4.11
CA GLY A 6 -17.52 -13.30 -3.62
C GLY A 6 -16.51 -13.27 -4.77
N ALA A 7 -16.51 -12.19 -5.54
CA ALA A 7 -15.37 -11.86 -6.36
C ALA A 7 -14.18 -11.76 -5.38
N PRO A 8 -13.04 -12.44 -5.63
CA PRO A 8 -11.85 -12.15 -4.85
C PRO A 8 -11.65 -10.65 -4.94
N ALA A 9 -11.63 -9.97 -3.80
CA ALA A 9 -11.34 -8.55 -3.77
C ALA A 9 -10.06 -8.37 -4.58
N LYS A 10 -10.17 -7.69 -5.72
CA LYS A 10 -9.08 -7.64 -6.71
C LYS A 10 -7.92 -6.97 -6.00
N LYS A 11 -6.92 -7.75 -5.60
CA LYS A 11 -5.76 -7.22 -4.88
C LYS A 11 -5.05 -6.25 -5.82
N ALA A 12 -4.63 -5.13 -5.25
CA ALA A 12 -3.87 -4.12 -5.95
C ALA A 12 -2.53 -3.92 -5.23
N ARG A 13 -1.57 -3.36 -5.94
CA ARG A 13 -0.26 -3.04 -5.38
C ARG A 13 -0.31 -1.70 -4.68
N TYR A 14 0.33 -1.65 -3.52
CA TYR A 14 0.45 -0.48 -2.68
C TYR A 14 1.89 -0.35 -2.21
N LEU A 15 2.33 0.88 -2.12
CA LEU A 15 3.61 1.30 -1.58
C LEU A 15 3.38 1.71 -0.12
N ILE A 16 4.06 1.02 0.78
CA ILE A 16 4.13 1.37 2.20
C ILE A 16 5.44 2.08 2.41
N HIS A 17 5.39 3.39 2.62
CA HIS A 17 6.56 4.22 2.83
C HIS A 17 6.68 4.62 4.29
N ALA A 18 7.90 4.64 4.79
CA ALA A 18 8.23 4.94 6.17
C ALA A 18 9.23 6.10 6.21
N THR A 19 8.94 7.14 7.00
CA THR A 19 9.85 8.30 7.14
C THR A 19 11.16 7.92 7.84
N ASP A 20 11.17 6.82 8.58
CA ASP A 20 12.31 6.18 9.23
C ASP A 20 12.19 4.66 9.04
N GLY A 21 13.29 3.90 9.01
CA GLY A 21 13.24 2.46 8.71
C GLY A 21 12.67 1.59 9.83
N ALA A 22 12.72 2.03 11.09
CA ALA A 22 12.20 1.27 12.23
C ALA A 22 10.71 0.86 12.10
N PRO A 23 9.77 1.76 11.75
CA PRO A 23 8.36 1.40 11.60
C PRO A 23 8.06 0.47 10.41
N LEU A 24 8.92 0.41 9.38
CA LEU A 24 8.70 -0.51 8.27
C LEU A 24 8.92 -1.97 8.69
N ALA A 25 9.87 -2.22 9.59
CA ALA A 25 10.14 -3.57 10.09
C ALA A 25 8.96 -4.15 10.87
N ASP A 26 8.26 -3.33 11.68
CA ASP A 26 7.05 -3.73 12.39
C ASP A 26 5.92 -4.10 11.42
N PHE A 27 5.75 -3.30 10.36
CA PHE A 27 4.79 -3.61 9.30
C PHE A 27 5.14 -4.90 8.55
N LEU A 28 6.42 -5.16 8.26
CA LEU A 28 6.84 -6.41 7.61
C LEU A 28 6.57 -7.63 8.50
N ALA A 29 6.77 -7.50 9.82
CA ALA A 29 6.40 -8.55 10.77
C ALA A 29 4.88 -8.80 10.82
N LEU A 30 4.07 -7.74 10.70
CA LEU A 30 2.61 -7.84 10.55
C LEU A 30 2.23 -8.54 9.24
N ALA A 31 2.92 -8.23 8.14
CA ALA A 31 2.68 -8.83 6.84
C ALA A 31 3.02 -10.33 6.80
N ASP A 32 4.04 -10.77 7.55
CA ASP A 32 4.40 -12.18 7.67
C ASP A 32 3.30 -13.02 8.33
N VAL A 33 2.55 -12.44 9.28
CA VAL A 33 1.46 -13.13 9.99
C VAL A 33 0.10 -12.98 9.32
N ASP A 34 -0.08 -11.99 8.46
CA ASP A 34 -1.36 -11.69 7.81
C ASP A 34 -1.39 -12.19 6.35
N PRO A 35 -2.12 -13.28 6.04
CA PRO A 35 -2.14 -13.85 4.69
C PRO A 35 -2.85 -12.96 3.66
N GLU A 36 -3.53 -11.90 4.08
CA GLU A 36 -4.10 -10.94 3.15
C GLU A 36 -3.03 -10.01 2.57
N ILE A 37 -1.93 -9.81 3.31
CA ILE A 37 -0.79 -8.96 2.93
C ILE A 37 0.29 -9.79 2.26
N ASN A 38 0.46 -9.58 0.94
CA ASN A 38 1.55 -10.20 0.20
C ASN A 38 2.66 -9.18 -0.05
N VAL A 39 3.81 -9.31 0.59
CA VAL A 39 4.97 -8.45 0.30
C VAL A 39 5.58 -8.88 -1.03
N VAL A 40 5.56 -7.97 -2.01
CA VAL A 40 6.03 -8.21 -3.37
C VAL A 40 7.49 -7.81 -3.51
N ASP A 41 7.87 -6.67 -2.95
CA ASP A 41 9.21 -6.10 -3.07
C ASP A 41 9.51 -5.18 -1.88
N VAL A 42 10.79 -4.91 -1.63
CA VAL A 42 11.24 -4.00 -0.58
C VAL A 42 12.33 -3.10 -1.15
N ILE A 43 12.10 -1.80 -1.07
CA ILE A 43 12.93 -0.75 -1.67
C ILE A 43 13.65 0.03 -0.57
N GLY A 44 14.98 0.10 -0.68
CA GLY A 44 15.84 0.87 0.22
C GLY A 44 17.18 0.17 0.48
N PRO A 45 18.02 0.74 1.36
CA PRO A 45 19.27 0.09 1.77
C PRO A 45 18.98 -1.23 2.48
N HIS A 46 19.84 -2.23 2.27
CA HIS A 46 19.67 -3.60 2.79
C HIS A 46 19.42 -3.67 4.31
N ASP A 47 20.02 -2.77 5.09
CA ASP A 47 19.91 -2.74 6.55
C ASP A 47 18.67 -1.94 7.03
N GLN A 48 18.15 -1.05 6.17
CA GLN A 48 17.11 -0.12 6.55
C GLN A 48 16.20 0.22 5.36
N PRO A 49 15.34 -0.72 4.92
CA PRO A 49 14.39 -0.43 3.86
C PRO A 49 13.45 0.70 4.30
N HIS A 50 13.13 1.60 3.37
CA HIS A 50 12.25 2.74 3.63
C HIS A 50 10.89 2.59 2.95
N THR A 51 10.78 1.69 1.97
CA THR A 51 9.53 1.41 1.28
C THR A 51 9.34 -0.09 1.08
N ALA A 52 8.13 -0.59 1.29
CA ALA A 52 7.72 -1.94 0.91
C ALA A 52 6.60 -1.90 -0.12
N VAL A 53 6.69 -2.72 -1.16
CA VAL A 53 5.63 -2.94 -2.13
C VAL A 53 4.81 -4.13 -1.65
N VAL A 54 3.53 -3.93 -1.40
CA VAL A 54 2.60 -4.98 -0.96
C VAL A 54 1.42 -5.10 -1.89
N GLU A 55 0.91 -6.32 -2.02
CA GLU A 55 -0.31 -6.62 -2.75
C GLU A 55 -1.41 -7.01 -1.76
N ILE A 56 -2.41 -6.13 -1.65
CA ILE A 56 -3.52 -6.23 -0.69
C ILE A 56 -4.84 -5.81 -1.32
N SER A 57 -5.94 -6.16 -0.67
CA SER A 57 -7.27 -5.66 -1.01
C SER A 57 -7.40 -4.16 -0.70
N PRO A 58 -8.17 -3.39 -1.49
CA PRO A 58 -8.37 -1.96 -1.23
C PRO A 58 -9.05 -1.66 0.11
N ASP A 59 -9.87 -2.59 0.62
CA ASP A 59 -10.47 -2.49 1.95
C ASP A 59 -9.39 -2.54 3.05
N LYS A 60 -8.48 -3.51 2.96
CA LYS A 60 -7.32 -3.66 3.85
C LYS A 60 -6.40 -2.43 3.79
N ALA A 61 -6.17 -1.90 2.58
CA ALA A 61 -5.38 -0.69 2.40
C ALA A 61 -5.94 0.50 3.18
N ARG A 62 -7.27 0.69 3.17
CA ARG A 62 -7.93 1.75 3.96
C ARG A 62 -7.81 1.53 5.47
N VAL A 63 -7.94 0.27 5.92
CA VAL A 63 -7.76 -0.08 7.33
C VAL A 63 -6.33 0.24 7.78
N LEU A 64 -5.33 -0.11 6.97
CA LEU A 64 -3.92 0.22 7.22
C LEU A 64 -3.68 1.73 7.22
N GLU A 65 -4.25 2.48 6.27
CA GLU A 65 -4.14 3.94 6.23
C GLU A 65 -4.67 4.58 7.53
N LEU A 66 -5.86 4.15 7.96
CA LEU A 66 -6.47 4.60 9.22
C LEU A 66 -5.60 4.21 10.42
N HIS A 67 -5.08 2.98 10.44
CA HIS A 67 -4.21 2.50 11.50
C HIS A 67 -2.94 3.36 11.60
N PHE A 68 -2.24 3.58 10.49
CA PHE A 68 -1.03 4.39 10.45
C PHE A 68 -1.27 5.83 10.91
N ARG A 69 -2.43 6.40 10.57
CA ARG A 69 -2.84 7.72 11.06
C ARG A 69 -3.15 7.74 12.55
N SER A 70 -3.73 6.67 13.10
CA SER A 70 -4.09 6.57 14.52
C SER A 70 -2.93 6.20 15.43
N THR A 71 -1.96 5.42 14.95
CA THR A 71 -0.81 4.94 15.73
C THR A 71 0.48 5.70 15.45
N GLY A 72 0.52 6.51 14.39
CA GLY A 72 1.68 7.31 14.00
C GLY A 72 2.04 8.34 15.05
N THR A 73 3.20 8.17 15.68
CA THR A 73 3.93 9.30 16.27
C THR A 73 4.66 10.04 15.14
N PRO A 74 4.98 11.35 15.26
CA PRO A 74 5.63 12.11 14.19
C PRO A 74 6.94 11.49 13.69
N SER A 75 7.60 10.65 14.50
CA SER A 75 8.83 9.92 14.15
C SER A 75 8.59 8.50 13.61
N HIS A 76 7.37 7.96 13.73
CA HIS A 76 6.97 6.61 13.27
C HIS A 76 5.77 6.70 12.33
N GLN A 77 5.83 7.63 11.38
CA GLN A 77 4.74 7.82 10.44
C GLN A 77 4.92 6.90 9.24
N LEU A 78 4.02 5.92 9.13
CA LEU A 78 3.86 5.10 7.94
C LEU A 78 2.83 5.75 7.01
N THR A 79 3.08 5.68 5.72
CA THR A 79 2.15 6.13 4.68
C THR A 79 1.88 4.98 3.72
N ILE A 80 0.65 4.90 3.22
CA ILE A 80 0.24 3.93 2.22
C ILE A 80 -0.26 4.65 0.98
N GLU A 81 0.26 4.27 -0.18
CA GLU A 81 -0.09 4.87 -1.46
C GLU A 81 -0.31 3.76 -2.49
N PRO A 82 -1.24 3.89 -3.44
CA PRO A 82 -1.41 2.89 -4.48
C PRO A 82 -0.24 2.94 -5.48
N ASP A 83 0.31 1.77 -5.83
CA ASP A 83 1.37 1.62 -6.84
C ASP A 83 0.75 1.75 -8.24
N GLN A 84 0.39 2.97 -8.61
CA GLN A 84 -0.21 3.29 -9.89
C GLN A 84 0.69 4.29 -10.61
N PRO A 85 0.84 4.19 -11.94
CA PRO A 85 1.51 5.22 -12.69
C PRO A 85 0.84 6.56 -12.39
N LEU A 86 1.65 7.58 -12.09
CA LEU A 86 1.18 8.95 -12.02
C LEU A 86 0.46 9.25 -13.33
N SER A 87 -0.87 9.35 -13.30
CA SER A 87 -1.69 9.78 -14.43
C SER A 87 -1.42 11.25 -14.72
N LEU A 88 -0.26 11.55 -15.30
CA LEU A 88 0.12 12.87 -15.79
C LEU A 88 -0.43 13.15 -17.19
N PHE A 89 -1.25 12.23 -17.75
CA PHE A 89 -1.66 12.26 -19.17
C PHE A 89 -3.16 12.05 -19.41
N ASP A 90 -4.05 12.47 -18.50
CA ASP A 90 -5.50 12.54 -18.79
C ASP A 90 -5.94 14.00 -18.96
N ARG A 91 -5.28 14.76 -19.86
CA ARG A 91 -5.83 16.04 -20.35
C ARG A 91 -5.16 16.60 -21.60
N GLU A 92 -4.85 15.76 -22.57
CA GLU A 92 -4.71 16.22 -23.95
C GLU A 92 -5.92 15.66 -24.70
N GLN A 93 -7.01 16.41 -24.58
CA GLN A 93 -8.18 16.31 -25.46
C GLN A 93 -7.66 16.29 -26.89
N ALA A 94 -7.65 15.11 -27.49
CA ALA A 94 -7.48 14.94 -28.93
C ALA A 94 -8.77 15.43 -29.60
N ASP A 95 -8.88 16.75 -29.81
CA ASP A 95 -9.86 17.33 -30.72
C ASP A 95 -9.17 17.56 -32.08
N PRO A 96 -9.40 16.71 -33.09
CA PRO A 96 -8.99 17.02 -34.45
C PRO A 96 -9.99 18.01 -35.07
N ILE A 97 -9.49 19.17 -35.53
CA ILE A 97 -10.15 20.05 -36.51
C ILE A 97 -9.57 19.82 -37.89
#